data_AF-A0A927IVK7-F1
#
_entry.id   AF-A0A927IVK7-F1
#
_cell.length_a   1.000
_cell.length_b   1.000
_cell.length_c   1.000
_cell.angle_alpha   90.00
_cell.angle_beta   90.00
_cell.angle_gamma   90.00
#
_symmetry.space_group_name_H-M   'P 1'
#
loop_
_entity.id
_entity.type
_entity.pdbx_description
1 polymer ?
#
loop_
_entity_poly.entity_id
_entity_poly.type
_entity_poly.pdbx_seq_one_letter_code
_entity_poly.pdbx_strand_id
1 'polypeptide(L)' 'MELQQNMEFEVTKKFVPNFCNAKTLKVIDFNETTVRIEMEDARSKGVFPKLQFLSLIRTGALIKTNERIDHGDTA' A
#
# COMPACT_ATOMS: atom_id res chain seq x y z
N MET A 1 5.60 -10.57 5.91
CA MET A 1 5.50 -10.15 4.50
C MET A 1 6.79 -9.43 4.14
N GLU A 2 7.42 -9.80 3.04
CA GLU A 2 8.56 -9.09 2.48
C GLU A 2 8.08 -8.05 1.47
N LEU A 3 8.57 -6.81 1.60
CA LEU A 3 8.28 -5.76 0.63
C LEU A 3 9.17 -5.95 -0.59
N GLN A 4 8.61 -5.74 -1.77
CA GLN A 4 9.35 -5.73 -3.02
C GLN A 4 9.14 -4.40 -3.72
N GLN A 5 10.17 -3.97 -4.45
CA GLN A 5 10.07 -2.79 -5.29
C GLN A 5 9.02 -3.01 -6.39
N ASN A 6 8.30 -1.95 -6.75
CA ASN A 6 7.17 -1.96 -7.68
C ASN A 6 5.93 -2.73 -7.20
N MET A 7 5.83 -3.08 -5.91
CA MET A 7 4.55 -3.53 -5.35
C MET A 7 3.53 -2.40 -5.34
N GLU A 8 2.33 -2.69 -5.80
CA GLU A 8 1.20 -1.76 -5.79
C GLU A 8 0.15 -2.18 -4.76
N PHE A 9 -0.38 -1.19 -4.07
CA PHE A 9 -1.35 -1.33 -3.01
C PHE A 9 -2.52 -0.40 -3.25
N GLU A 10 -3.73 -0.90 -3.09
CA GLU A 10 -4.95 -0.13 -3.07
C GLU A 10 -5.22 0.38 -1.65
N VAL A 11 -5.58 1.66 -1.58
CA VAL A 11 -5.95 2.34 -0.34
C VAL A 11 -7.42 2.06 -0.06
N THR A 12 -7.72 1.42 1.06
CA THR A 12 -9.11 1.18 1.45
C THR A 12 -9.67 2.34 2.28
N LYS A 13 -10.98 2.36 2.50
CA LYS A 13 -11.65 3.35 3.36
C LYS A 13 -11.18 3.34 4.82
N LYS A 14 -10.45 2.30 5.24
CA LYS A 14 -9.84 2.18 6.59
C LYS A 14 -8.52 2.94 6.70
N PHE A 15 -7.98 3.42 5.58
CA PHE A 15 -6.79 4.23 5.56
C PHE A 15 -7.10 5.64 6.09
N VAL A 16 -6.14 6.21 6.81
CA VAL A 16 -6.31 7.46 7.58
C VAL A 16 -6.77 8.60 6.66
N PRO A 17 -7.78 9.40 7.05
CA PRO A 17 -8.45 10.38 6.18
C PRO A 17 -7.59 11.55 5.68
N ASN A 18 -6.36 11.71 6.17
CA ASN A 18 -5.48 12.85 5.84
C ASN A 18 -4.47 12.55 4.72
N PHE A 19 -4.35 11.30 4.28
CA PHE A 19 -3.59 11.01 3.06
C PHE A 19 -4.56 11.14 1.90
N CYS A 20 -4.41 12.25 1.18
CA CYS A 20 -4.80 12.52 -0.21
C CYS A 20 -5.70 11.49 -0.90
N ASN A 21 -6.64 11.94 -1.74
CA ASN A 21 -7.54 11.14 -2.60
C ASN A 21 -6.89 10.05 -3.51
N ALA A 22 -5.60 9.75 -3.34
CA ALA A 22 -4.88 8.64 -3.92
C ALA A 22 -5.59 7.31 -3.65
N LYS A 23 -5.93 6.61 -4.73
CA LYS A 23 -6.55 5.28 -4.65
C LYS A 23 -5.50 4.18 -4.58
N THR A 24 -4.31 4.44 -5.11
CA THR A 24 -3.21 3.48 -5.20
C THR A 24 -1.89 4.06 -4.71
N LEU A 25 -1.06 3.19 -4.15
CA LEU A 25 0.29 3.45 -3.68
C LEU A 25 1.24 2.41 -4.29
N LYS A 26 2.38 2.86 -4.81
CA LYS A 26 3.43 2.01 -5.35
C LYS A 26 4.68 2.11 -4.51
N VAL A 27 5.25 0.99 -4.10
CA VAL A 27 6.54 0.95 -3.40
C VAL A 27 7.65 1.22 -4.41
N ILE A 28 8.31 2.36 -4.26
CA ILE A 28 9.44 2.75 -5.12
C ILE A 28 10.78 2.35 -4.51
N ASP A 29 10.88 2.35 -3.19
CA ASP A 29 12.10 2.04 -2.45
C ASP A 29 11.77 1.73 -0.98
N PHE A 30 12.63 1.00 -0.29
CA PHE A 30 12.48 0.73 1.14
C PHE A 30 13.83 0.41 1.77
N ASN A 31 13.94 0.69 3.06
CA ASN A 31 15.09 0.29 3.87
C ASN A 31 14.61 -0.43 5.14
N GLU A 32 15.48 -0.53 6.13
CA GLU A 32 15.16 -1.22 7.39
C GLU A 32 14.07 -0.51 8.19
N THR A 33 13.99 0.82 8.10
CA THR A 33 13.14 1.64 8.97
C THR A 33 11.99 2.33 8.25
N THR A 34 12.09 2.53 6.94
CA THR A 34 11.16 3.34 6.14
C THR A 34 10.83 2.71 4.79
N VAL A 35 9.67 3.07 4.27
CA VAL A 35 9.18 2.69 2.96
C VAL A 35 8.84 3.97 2.21
N ARG A 36 9.40 4.11 1.01
CA ARG A 36 9.10 5.19 0.08
C ARG A 36 8.04 4.70 -0.90
N ILE A 37 7.00 5.50 -1.05
CA ILE A 37 5.90 5.21 -1.94
C ILE A 37 5.64 6.36 -2.90
N GLU A 38 5.01 6.02 -4.02
CA GLU A 38 4.49 6.94 -5.02
C GLU A 38 2.98 6.74 -5.15
N MET A 39 2.22 7.83 -5.20
CA MET A 39 0.77 7.80 -5.34
C MET A 39 0.35 7.89 -6.81
N GLU A 40 -0.93 7.60 -7.10
CA GLU A 40 -1.58 7.50 -8.44
C GLU A 40 -1.13 8.54 -9.49
N ASP A 41 -0.79 9.79 -9.11
CA ASP A 41 -0.36 10.84 -10.04
C ASP A 41 1.15 10.98 -10.26
N ALA A 42 1.99 10.08 -9.72
CA ALA A 42 3.47 10.07 -9.79
C ALA A 42 4.21 11.32 -9.24
N ARG A 43 3.47 12.43 -9.00
CA ARG A 43 3.95 13.70 -8.45
C ARG A 43 3.96 13.69 -6.93
N SER A 44 3.13 12.87 -6.31
CA SER A 44 2.99 12.76 -4.87
C SER A 44 3.76 11.56 -4.35
N LYS A 45 4.85 11.83 -3.64
CA LYS A 45 5.69 10.82 -2.99
C LYS A 45 5.50 10.90 -1.48
N GLY A 46 5.49 9.74 -0.83
CA GLY A 46 5.34 9.62 0.61
C GLY A 46 6.46 8.78 1.21
N VAL A 47 6.81 9.07 2.47
CA VAL A 47 7.71 8.23 3.27
C VAL A 47 6.96 7.80 4.52
N PHE A 48 6.93 6.49 4.75
CA PHE A 48 6.27 5.90 5.91
C PHE A 48 7.27 5.11 6.75
N PRO A 49 7.12 5.07 8.08
CA PRO A 49 7.77 4.07 8.90
C PRO A 49 7.38 2.67 8.43
N LYS A 50 8.36 1.79 8.23
CA LYS A 50 8.14 0.44 7.70
C LYS A 50 7.17 -0.36 8.55
N LEU A 51 7.29 -0.28 9.88
CA LEU A 51 6.38 -0.95 10.80
C LEU A 51 4.94 -0.46 10.66
N GLN A 52 4.74 0.85 10.47
CA GLN A 52 3.42 1.42 10.27
C GLN A 52 2.84 0.96 8.93
N PHE A 53 3.64 1.00 7.86
CA PHE A 53 3.24 0.53 6.53
C PHE A 53 2.81 -0.95 6.54
N LEU A 54 3.61 -1.82 7.16
CA LEU A 54 3.28 -3.24 7.32
C LEU A 54 2.02 -3.46 8.17
N SER A 55 1.82 -2.63 9.21
CA SER A 55 0.59 -2.68 10.01
C SER A 55 -0.64 -2.34 9.17
N LEU A 56 -0.55 -1.32 8.29
CA LEU A 56 -1.64 -0.92 7.40
C LEU A 56 -2.01 -2.03 6.40
N ILE A 57 -1.02 -2.79 5.92
CA ILE A 57 -1.28 -3.98 5.11
C ILE A 57 -2.00 -5.05 5.95
N ARG A 58 -1.47 -5.35 7.15
CA ARG A 58 -2.04 -6.37 8.04
C ARG A 58 -3.48 -6.06 8.48
N THR A 59 -3.82 -4.79 8.68
CA THR A 59 -5.18 -4.37 9.09
C THR A 59 -6.16 -4.25 7.91
N GLY A 60 -5.70 -4.48 6.68
CA GLY A 60 -6.50 -4.32 5.46
C GLY A 60 -6.77 -2.86 5.10
N ALA A 61 -5.97 -1.92 5.61
CA ALA A 61 -5.99 -0.53 5.14
C ALA A 61 -5.28 -0.39 3.78
N LEU A 62 -4.32 -1.28 3.51
CA LEU A 62 -3.65 -1.44 2.22
C LEU A 62 -3.82 -2.86 1.71
N ILE A 63 -4.31 -3.01 0.48
CA ILE A 63 -4.50 -4.31 -0.16
C ILE A 63 -3.59 -4.38 -1.37
N LYS A 64 -2.74 -5.41 -1.46
CA LYS A 64 -1.85 -5.59 -2.62
C LYS A 64 -2.70 -5.84 -3.87
N THR A 65 -2.51 -5.06 -4.92
CA THR A 65 -3.35 -5.13 -6.14
C THR A 65 -3.19 -6.46 -6.88
N ASN A 66 -1.99 -7.06 -6.84
CA ASN A 66 -1.72 -8.38 -7.42
C ASN A 66 -2.24 -9.57 -6.60
N GLU A 67 -2.79 -9.35 -5.40
CA GLU A 67 -3.45 -10.39 -4.60
C GLU A 67 -4.98 -10.42 -4.82
N ARG A 68 -5.51 -9.64 -5.77
CA ARG A 68 -6.84 -9.90 -6.35
C ARG A 68 -6.78 -11.16 -7.24
N ILE A 69 -6.38 -12.29 -6.68
CA ILE A 69 -6.75 -13.60 -7.20
C ILE A 69 -8.10 -13.88 -6.58
N ASP A 70 -9.15 -13.76 -7.40
CA ASP A 70 -10.45 -14.41 -7.27
C ASP A 70 -10.58 -15.29 -6.00
N HIS A 71 -11.10 -14.71 -4.92
CA HIS A 71 -12.02 -15.50 -4.09
C HIS A 71 -13.37 -15.41 -4.79
N GLY A 72 -13.45 -16.13 -5.92
CA GLY A 72 -14.71 -16.55 -6.48
C GLY A 72 -15.45 -17.33 -5.41
N ASP A 73 -16.67 -16.86 -5.14
CA ASP A 73 -17.65 -17.49 -4.29
C ASP A 73 -17.64 -19.02 -4.43
N THR A 74 -17.59 -19.67 -3.27
CA THR A 74 -18.02 -21.06 -3.13
C THR A 74 -19.51 -21.13 -3.48
N ALA A 75 -19.86 -21.84 -4.56
CA ALA A 75 -21.19 -22.39 -4.80
C ALA A 75 -21.10 -23.66 -5.64
#